data_AF-A0A1H7NI86-F1
#
_entry.id   AF-A0A1H7NI86-F1
#
_cell.length_a   1.000
_cell.length_b   1.000
_cell.length_c   1.000
_cell.angle_alpha   90.00
_cell.angle_beta   90.00
_cell.angle_gamma   90.00
#
_symmetry.space_group_name_H-M   'P 1'
#
loop_
_entity.id
_entity.type
_entity.pdbx_description
1 polymer ?
#
loop_
_entity_poly.entity_id
_entity_poly.type
_entity_poly.pdbx_seq_one_letter_code
_entity_poly.pdbx_strand_id
1 'polypeptide(L)'
;MNPSSRRLLGVVSGAVVAGALLSAPVQAAPADPPLAPVQDFLADQLAGLGAAVPTTVMVHGTDAAAARAAVAATGMRTVTEYERIGVVVASGTAGQIEAARTHPGVTYLEGNTPIEFAQETSNLATRGAEAAATVTGANGLPLDGSGVSVAVIDSGVDPSHPYFREPGGGSAVVANLKSVCLLETTTTPDCVVRVPSVVDTDTLSVGGHGTHVSGIVAGRPTTLADGGQVQGAAPGASLVSISTGAVLLIVGADSALNWVLENHEAPCGAGVPADVCPPIKVTNNSYGPSGGGEFDPDSATVKLQRALAAEGVVTVWAAGNDGGDGATSLTNPPGQDPTGGILSVASFFDQGTGTRDGVVSDYSSRGAAAAPSTWPDLSAPGEDITSACRPYLPICATGLDFRNGPGLLDVGTFNTISGTSMAAPHVAGTVAQLFQADPAATPAEIEAALKSTAYRYTDGAAYETVGGYVTSFDKGTGLVDVVAATEALTAG
;
A
#
# COMPACT_ATOMS: atom_id res chain seq x y z
N MET A 1 79.17 -22.36 15.67
CA MET A 1 80.42 -21.75 15.20
C MET A 1 80.52 -20.36 15.84
N ASN A 2 81.32 -20.27 16.90
CA ASN A 2 81.83 -19.01 17.45
C ASN A 2 82.89 -18.46 16.43
N PRO A 3 83.36 -17.19 16.46
CA PRO A 3 83.60 -16.48 17.71
C PRO A 3 83.51 -14.92 17.69
N SER A 4 83.35 -14.36 18.90
CA SER A 4 84.23 -13.35 19.55
C SER A 4 84.61 -12.07 18.76
N SER A 5 84.77 -10.86 19.31
CA SER A 5 84.88 -10.34 20.66
C SER A 5 85.43 -8.89 20.56
N ARG A 6 85.46 -8.20 21.71
CA ARG A 6 86.29 -7.02 22.07
C ARG A 6 85.68 -5.66 21.74
N ARG A 7 85.82 -4.63 22.56
CA ARG A 7 86.35 -4.39 23.92
C ARG A 7 85.99 -2.93 24.24
N LEU A 8 85.86 -2.62 25.53
CA LEU A 8 85.77 -1.26 26.06
C LEU A 8 86.95 -0.35 25.67
N LEU A 9 86.66 0.92 25.39
CA LEU A 9 87.43 2.15 25.59
C LEU A 9 86.42 3.29 25.35
N GLY A 10 86.34 4.41 26.05
CA GLY A 10 87.12 5.08 27.08
C GLY A 10 86.47 6.46 27.24
N VAL A 11 86.45 7.01 28.45
CA VAL A 11 85.82 8.29 28.76
C VAL A 11 86.63 9.44 28.14
N VAL A 12 85.96 10.33 27.40
CA VAL A 12 86.41 11.71 27.17
C VAL A 12 85.21 12.64 27.29
N SER A 13 85.24 13.50 28.29
CA SER A 13 84.28 14.57 28.52
C SER A 13 84.40 15.64 27.44
N GLY A 14 83.32 15.89 26.71
CA GLY A 14 83.14 17.04 25.83
C GLY A 14 81.83 17.74 26.17
N ALA A 15 81.92 18.90 26.81
CA ALA A 15 80.75 19.75 27.06
C ALA A 15 80.29 20.36 25.74
N VAL A 16 79.07 20.03 25.31
CA VAL A 16 78.34 20.75 24.26
C VAL A 16 77.03 21.22 24.86
N VAL A 17 76.91 22.54 25.01
CA VAL A 17 75.68 23.25 25.37
C VAL A 17 74.75 23.14 24.16
N ALA A 18 73.71 22.32 24.25
CA ALA A 18 72.59 22.30 23.32
C ALA A 18 71.35 22.81 24.07
N GLY A 19 70.89 24.00 23.68
CA GLY A 19 69.71 24.63 24.27
C GLY A 19 68.45 23.78 24.06
N ALA A 20 67.79 23.44 25.16
CA ALA A 20 66.46 22.87 25.12
C ALA A 20 65.48 23.97 24.67
N LEU A 21 65.04 23.91 23.41
CA LEU A 21 63.82 24.58 22.98
C LEU A 21 62.64 23.80 23.58
N LEU A 22 62.04 24.37 24.62
CA LEU A 22 60.73 23.96 25.11
C LEU A 22 59.71 24.25 24.00
N SER A 23 59.35 23.23 23.21
CA SER A 23 58.17 23.27 22.36
C SER A 23 56.93 23.26 23.26
N ALA A 24 56.26 24.41 23.36
CA ALA A 24 54.92 24.48 23.93
C ALA A 24 53.98 23.55 23.13
N PRO A 25 53.03 22.86 23.77
CA PRO A 25 52.05 22.08 23.03
C PRO A 25 51.23 23.07 22.18
N VAL A 26 51.20 22.84 20.88
CA VAL A 26 50.26 23.52 19.99
C VAL A 26 48.87 23.06 20.42
N GLN A 27 48.14 23.96 21.08
CA GLN A 27 46.73 23.76 21.37
C GLN A 27 46.01 23.77 20.02
N ALA A 28 45.53 22.61 19.58
CA ALA A 28 44.66 22.53 18.42
C ALA A 28 43.47 23.47 18.64
N ALA A 29 43.14 24.28 17.64
CA ALA A 29 41.93 25.08 17.66
C ALA A 29 40.73 24.16 17.96
N PRO A 30 39.75 24.60 18.77
CA PRO A 30 38.53 23.81 18.96
C PRO A 30 37.92 23.58 17.58
N ALA A 31 37.70 22.31 17.23
CA ALA A 31 36.95 21.98 16.03
C ALA A 31 35.56 22.61 16.16
N ASP A 32 35.09 23.25 15.09
CA ASP A 32 33.73 23.76 15.05
C ASP A 32 32.77 22.61 15.40
N PRO A 33 31.73 22.85 16.22
CA PRO A 33 30.75 21.82 16.51
C PRO A 33 30.19 21.27 15.19
N PRO A 34 29.99 19.95 15.07
CA PRO A 34 29.49 19.36 13.84
C PRO A 34 28.14 20.01 13.50
N LEU A 35 28.03 20.51 12.26
CA LEU A 35 26.77 21.06 11.74
C LEU A 35 25.66 20.01 11.87
N ALA A 36 24.45 20.46 12.20
CA ALA A 36 23.31 19.56 12.15
C ALA A 36 23.19 18.94 10.74
N PRO A 37 22.97 17.62 10.65
CA PRO A 37 22.73 16.95 9.37
C PRO A 37 21.46 17.51 8.72
N VAL A 38 21.42 17.40 7.39
CA VAL A 38 20.27 17.76 6.56
C VAL A 38 19.81 16.52 5.82
N GLN A 39 18.50 16.39 5.57
CA GLN A 39 17.97 15.38 4.66
C GLN A 39 18.61 15.51 3.28
N ASP A 40 18.89 14.38 2.61
CA ASP A 40 19.51 14.38 1.27
C ASP A 40 18.70 15.22 0.27
N PHE A 41 17.37 15.07 0.27
CA PHE A 41 16.47 15.90 -0.55
C PHE A 41 16.66 17.40 -0.31
N LEU A 42 16.75 17.82 0.96
CA LEU A 42 16.98 19.21 1.31
C LEU A 42 18.37 19.68 0.88
N ALA A 43 19.39 18.82 0.99
CA ALA A 43 20.75 19.14 0.55
C ALA A 43 20.80 19.46 -0.95
N ASP A 44 20.17 18.62 -1.77
CA ASP A 44 20.07 18.82 -3.22
C ASP A 44 19.27 20.08 -3.56
N GLN A 45 18.18 20.33 -2.81
CA GLN A 45 17.36 21.52 -2.99
C GLN A 45 18.15 22.80 -2.68
N LEU A 46 18.92 22.83 -1.58
CA LEU A 46 19.74 23.97 -1.19
C LEU A 46 20.87 24.25 -2.20
N ALA A 47 21.42 23.22 -2.84
CA ALA A 47 22.44 23.37 -3.88
C ALA A 47 21.90 24.01 -5.18
N GLY A 48 20.60 23.82 -5.47
CA GLY A 48 19.94 24.31 -6.68
C GLY A 48 19.15 25.62 -6.53
N LEU A 49 18.82 26.04 -5.31
CA LEU A 49 17.99 27.22 -5.05
C LEU A 49 18.75 28.55 -5.25
N GLY A 50 18.11 29.51 -5.91
CA GLY A 50 18.59 30.89 -5.93
C GLY A 50 18.55 31.50 -4.52
N ALA A 51 19.58 32.28 -4.15
CA ALA A 51 19.81 32.75 -2.77
C ALA A 51 18.65 33.52 -2.10
N ALA A 52 17.68 34.02 -2.86
CA ALA A 52 16.52 34.75 -2.36
C ALA A 52 15.19 33.95 -2.39
N VAL A 53 15.21 32.70 -2.88
CA VAL A 53 14.00 31.87 -2.96
C VAL A 53 13.74 31.24 -1.59
N PRO A 54 12.61 31.53 -0.92
CA PRO A 54 12.28 30.89 0.33
C PRO A 54 11.77 29.45 0.09
N THR A 55 12.28 28.49 0.87
CA THR A 55 11.82 27.10 0.91
C THR A 55 11.31 26.76 2.30
N THR A 56 10.33 25.85 2.37
CA THR A 56 9.82 25.33 3.64
C THR A 56 10.73 24.20 4.13
N VAL A 57 11.16 24.29 5.39
CA VAL A 57 12.03 23.34 6.06
C VAL A 57 11.43 22.99 7.43
N MET A 58 11.65 21.78 7.91
CA MET A 58 11.36 21.38 9.28
C MET A 58 12.66 21.38 10.06
N VAL A 59 12.76 22.24 11.06
CA VAL A 59 13.92 22.36 11.94
C VAL A 59 13.67 21.49 13.16
N HIS A 60 14.45 20.43 13.30
CA HIS A 60 14.38 19.52 14.44
C HIS A 60 15.33 20.01 15.52
N GLY A 61 14.81 20.21 16.73
CA GLY A 61 15.56 20.57 17.91
C GLY A 61 15.65 19.42 18.91
N THR A 62 16.53 19.54 19.90
CA THR A 62 16.51 18.69 21.11
C THR A 62 15.17 18.80 21.85
N ASP A 63 14.51 19.94 21.69
CA ASP A 63 13.12 20.21 22.06
C ASP A 63 12.57 21.34 21.17
N ALA A 64 11.29 21.67 21.34
CA ALA A 64 10.63 22.70 20.53
C ALA A 64 11.18 24.10 20.82
N ALA A 65 11.72 24.36 22.02
CA ALA A 65 12.30 25.65 22.35
C ALA A 65 13.63 25.87 21.60
N ALA A 66 14.45 24.82 21.46
CA ALA A 66 15.67 24.84 20.67
C ALA A 66 15.38 25.08 19.18
N ALA A 67 14.40 24.37 18.61
CA ALA A 67 13.97 24.57 17.22
C ALA A 67 13.43 26.00 16.98
N ARG A 68 12.59 26.53 17.89
CA ARG A 68 12.11 27.92 17.81
C ARG A 68 13.23 28.95 17.88
N ALA A 69 14.19 28.74 18.78
CA ALA A 69 15.33 29.64 18.93
C ALA A 69 16.15 29.72 17.64
N ALA A 70 16.38 28.58 16.98
CA ALA A 70 17.09 28.52 15.70
C ALA A 70 16.33 29.24 14.57
N VAL A 71 15.02 29.01 14.47
CA VAL A 71 14.14 29.67 13.47
C VAL A 71 14.12 31.19 13.69
N ALA A 72 13.99 31.64 14.93
CA ALA A 72 13.99 33.07 15.27
C ALA A 72 15.36 33.74 15.02
N ALA A 73 16.46 33.09 15.41
CA ALA A 73 17.81 33.63 15.27
C ALA A 73 18.24 33.81 13.80
N THR A 74 17.71 32.98 12.90
CA THR A 74 18.00 33.02 11.47
C THR A 74 17.03 33.89 10.68
N GLY A 75 16.00 34.43 11.34
CA GLY A 75 14.97 35.26 10.70
C GLY A 75 14.08 34.48 9.73
N MET A 76 14.02 33.15 9.84
CA MET A 76 13.05 32.35 9.09
C MET A 76 11.63 32.62 9.62
N ARG A 77 10.65 32.55 8.74
CA ARG A 77 9.24 32.72 9.11
C ARG A 77 8.69 31.39 9.60
N THR A 78 8.30 31.31 10.86
CA THR A 78 7.56 30.15 11.38
C THR A 78 6.28 29.93 10.58
N VAL A 79 6.05 28.68 10.18
CA VAL A 79 4.84 28.20 9.49
C VAL A 79 3.95 27.46 10.49
N THR A 80 4.51 26.47 11.19
CA THR A 80 3.81 25.71 12.24
C THR A 80 4.83 25.04 13.18
N GLU A 81 4.37 24.39 14.25
CA GLU A 81 5.22 23.73 15.25
C GLU A 81 4.63 22.38 15.68
N TYR A 82 5.51 21.41 15.94
CA TYR A 82 5.18 20.09 16.50
C TYR A 82 5.83 19.96 17.87
N GLU A 83 5.21 20.60 18.87
CA GLU A 83 5.82 20.81 20.19
C GLU A 83 6.29 19.51 20.87
N ARG A 84 5.55 18.41 20.70
CA ARG A 84 5.81 17.13 21.37
C ARG A 84 7.03 16.39 20.85
N ILE A 85 7.47 16.71 19.63
CA ILE A 85 8.63 16.08 18.98
C ILE A 85 9.77 17.07 18.73
N GLY A 86 9.62 18.32 19.18
CA GLY A 86 10.67 19.32 19.08
C GLY A 86 10.95 19.84 17.68
N VAL A 87 9.91 19.92 16.83
CA VAL A 87 10.07 20.35 15.43
C VAL A 87 9.36 21.67 15.18
N VAL A 88 9.99 22.57 14.44
CA VAL A 88 9.38 23.80 13.93
C VAL A 88 9.46 23.82 12.41
N VAL A 89 8.31 23.94 11.76
CA VAL A 89 8.23 24.14 10.31
C VAL A 89 8.40 25.63 10.04
N ALA A 90 9.37 26.00 9.22
CA ALA A 90 9.71 27.38 8.91
C ALA A 90 9.97 27.57 7.42
N SER A 91 9.82 28.81 6.94
CA SER A 91 10.09 29.20 5.56
C SER A 91 11.23 30.23 5.55
N GLY A 92 12.28 29.94 4.79
CA GLY A 92 13.50 30.75 4.77
C GLY A 92 14.35 30.52 3.51
N THR A 93 15.31 31.40 3.27
CA THR A 93 16.26 31.25 2.16
C THR A 93 17.32 30.19 2.46
N ALA A 94 18.02 29.72 1.44
CA ALA A 94 19.10 28.74 1.60
C ALA A 94 20.15 29.17 2.65
N GLY A 95 20.52 30.46 2.67
CA GLY A 95 21.45 31.00 3.65
C GLY A 95 20.91 30.98 5.10
N GLN A 96 19.60 31.17 5.28
CA GLN A 96 18.97 31.09 6.61
C GLN A 96 18.88 29.64 7.09
N ILE A 97 18.57 28.72 6.19
CA ILE A 97 18.49 27.27 6.47
C ILE A 97 19.89 26.73 6.84
N GLU A 98 20.92 27.08 6.07
CA GLU A 98 22.31 26.70 6.38
C GLU A 98 22.79 27.30 7.71
N ALA A 99 22.43 28.55 8.00
CA ALA A 99 22.75 29.18 9.29
C ALA A 99 22.08 28.46 10.48
N ALA A 100 20.87 27.93 10.31
CA ALA A 100 20.15 27.21 11.38
C ALA A 100 20.89 25.94 11.82
N ARG A 101 21.66 25.29 10.92
CA ARG A 101 22.47 24.10 11.23
C ARG A 101 23.56 24.35 12.27
N THR A 102 23.96 25.62 12.44
CA THR A 102 24.97 26.03 13.42
C THR A 102 24.38 26.33 14.80
N HIS A 103 23.05 26.41 14.90
CA HIS A 103 22.40 26.86 16.13
C HIS A 103 22.43 25.75 17.20
N PRO A 104 22.84 26.05 18.44
CA PRO A 104 22.83 25.08 19.53
C PRO A 104 21.43 24.47 19.72
N GLY A 105 21.39 23.14 19.80
CA GLY A 105 20.17 22.38 20.00
C GLY A 105 19.43 21.98 18.74
N VAL A 106 19.86 22.39 17.54
CA VAL A 106 19.36 21.82 16.28
C VAL A 106 19.99 20.45 16.05
N THR A 107 19.17 19.43 15.84
CA THR A 107 19.60 18.04 15.68
C THR A 107 19.53 17.58 14.23
N TYR A 108 18.64 18.15 13.42
CA TYR A 108 18.42 17.79 12.02
C TYR A 108 17.62 18.87 11.29
N LEU A 109 17.79 19.00 9.97
CA LEU A 109 16.86 19.75 9.13
C LEU A 109 16.33 18.86 8.02
N GLU A 110 15.03 18.94 7.82
CA GLU A 110 14.27 18.12 6.87
C GLU A 110 13.57 19.02 5.86
N GLY A 111 13.64 18.68 4.58
CA GLY A 111 13.00 19.45 3.53
C GLY A 111 11.51 19.13 3.46
N ASN A 112 10.71 20.12 3.07
CA ASN A 112 9.31 19.88 2.70
C ASN A 112 9.26 19.18 1.33
N THR A 113 9.58 17.89 1.34
CA THR A 113 9.62 17.01 0.17
C THR A 113 8.22 16.99 -0.46
N PRO A 114 8.07 17.32 -1.76
CA PRO A 114 6.83 17.08 -2.47
C PRO A 114 6.49 15.60 -2.39
N ILE A 115 5.27 15.29 -1.98
CA ILE A 115 4.72 13.94 -2.13
C ILE A 115 4.30 13.84 -3.60
N GLU A 116 4.91 12.94 -4.36
CA GLU A 116 4.48 12.57 -5.71
C GLU A 116 3.59 11.31 -5.59
N PHE A 117 2.45 11.31 -6.29
CA PHE A 117 1.27 10.51 -5.97
C PHE A 117 1.24 9.15 -6.70
N ALA A 118 0.85 8.04 -6.05
CA ALA A 118 0.93 6.69 -6.63
C ALA A 118 -0.41 5.98 -6.93
N GLN A 119 -1.49 6.73 -7.26
CA GLN A 119 -2.67 6.11 -7.92
C GLN A 119 -2.85 6.47 -9.38
N GLU A 120 -2.21 7.54 -9.88
CA GLU A 120 -2.26 7.87 -11.32
C GLU A 120 -1.51 6.81 -12.15
N THR A 121 -0.73 5.97 -11.47
CA THR A 121 0.28 5.10 -12.04
C THR A 121 0.03 3.61 -11.82
N SER A 122 -0.75 3.20 -10.82
CA SER A 122 -0.98 1.77 -10.52
C SER A 122 -1.66 1.03 -11.68
N ASN A 123 -2.61 1.67 -12.36
CA ASN A 123 -3.25 1.16 -13.57
C ASN A 123 -2.31 1.10 -14.79
N LEU A 124 -1.22 1.88 -14.78
CA LEU A 124 -0.15 1.77 -15.78
C LEU A 124 0.75 0.57 -15.46
N ALA A 125 1.18 0.43 -14.21
CA ALA A 125 2.06 -0.65 -13.76
C ALA A 125 1.44 -2.04 -13.99
N THR A 126 0.13 -2.17 -13.73
CA THR A 126 -0.64 -3.40 -13.96
C THR A 126 -1.09 -3.59 -15.41
N ARG A 127 -0.91 -2.57 -16.27
CA ARG A 127 -1.47 -2.49 -17.64
C ARG A 127 -3.01 -2.53 -17.70
N GLY A 128 -3.71 -2.23 -16.60
CA GLY A 128 -5.17 -2.09 -16.60
C GLY A 128 -5.67 -0.96 -17.50
N ALA A 129 -4.98 0.18 -17.54
CA ALA A 129 -5.32 1.28 -18.44
C ALA A 129 -5.15 0.90 -19.93
N GLU A 130 -4.11 0.11 -20.24
CA GLU A 130 -3.89 -0.43 -21.58
C GLU A 130 -4.96 -1.45 -21.95
N ALA A 131 -5.33 -2.33 -21.03
CA ALA A 131 -6.39 -3.31 -21.22
C ALA A 131 -7.73 -2.64 -21.57
N ALA A 132 -8.16 -1.64 -20.79
CA ALA A 132 -9.38 -0.88 -21.07
C ALA A 132 -9.32 -0.12 -22.41
N ALA A 133 -8.14 0.29 -22.86
CA ALA A 133 -7.99 1.02 -24.12
C ALA A 133 -7.91 0.12 -25.35
N THR A 134 -7.41 -1.11 -25.22
CA THR A 134 -6.97 -1.94 -26.36
C THR A 134 -7.63 -3.31 -26.43
N VAL A 135 -8.20 -3.81 -25.34
CA VAL A 135 -8.81 -5.14 -25.25
C VAL A 135 -10.34 -5.00 -25.16
N THR A 136 -11.04 -5.88 -25.86
CA THR A 136 -12.51 -5.96 -25.85
C THR A 136 -12.92 -7.24 -25.14
N GLY A 137 -13.79 -7.12 -24.12
CA GLY A 137 -14.33 -8.27 -23.40
C GLY A 137 -15.34 -9.07 -24.21
N ALA A 138 -15.77 -10.24 -23.70
CA ALA A 138 -16.72 -11.11 -24.38
C ALA A 138 -18.10 -10.46 -24.62
N ASN A 139 -18.43 -9.43 -23.83
CA ASN A 139 -19.64 -8.62 -23.98
C ASN A 139 -19.54 -7.54 -25.07
N GLY A 140 -18.42 -7.42 -25.77
CA GLY A 140 -18.20 -6.43 -26.83
C GLY A 140 -17.90 -5.01 -26.32
N LEU A 141 -17.69 -4.84 -25.02
CA LEU A 141 -17.30 -3.58 -24.38
C LEU A 141 -15.78 -3.54 -24.14
N PRO A 142 -15.20 -2.34 -23.92
CA PRO A 142 -13.85 -2.22 -23.38
C PRO A 142 -13.65 -3.11 -22.15
N LEU A 143 -12.45 -3.69 -22.00
CA LEU A 143 -12.15 -4.55 -20.87
C LEU A 143 -11.96 -3.70 -19.60
N ASP A 144 -13.00 -3.59 -18.79
CA ASP A 144 -13.07 -2.74 -17.60
C ASP A 144 -13.76 -3.41 -16.40
N GLY A 145 -14.10 -4.70 -16.51
CA GLY A 145 -14.84 -5.48 -15.52
C GLY A 145 -16.36 -5.44 -15.66
N SER A 146 -16.89 -4.81 -16.70
CA SER A 146 -18.34 -4.75 -16.96
C SER A 146 -19.00 -6.12 -16.98
N GLY A 147 -20.13 -6.26 -16.27
CA GLY A 147 -20.89 -7.52 -16.18
C GLY A 147 -20.40 -8.46 -15.08
N VAL A 148 -19.51 -8.00 -14.19
CA VAL A 148 -19.04 -8.76 -13.03
C VAL A 148 -19.21 -7.93 -11.76
N SER A 149 -19.65 -8.58 -10.67
CA SER A 149 -19.63 -7.98 -9.34
C SER A 149 -18.45 -8.49 -8.51
N VAL A 150 -17.86 -7.59 -7.73
CA VAL A 150 -16.85 -7.90 -6.71
C VAL A 150 -17.48 -7.69 -5.32
N ALA A 151 -17.43 -8.73 -4.49
CA ALA A 151 -17.81 -8.63 -3.09
C ALA A 151 -16.64 -8.10 -2.26
N VAL A 152 -16.79 -6.93 -1.64
CA VAL A 152 -15.78 -6.34 -0.76
C VAL A 152 -16.22 -6.57 0.68
N ILE A 153 -15.49 -7.44 1.39
CA ILE A 153 -15.76 -7.78 2.79
C ILE A 153 -14.81 -6.96 3.66
N ASP A 154 -15.32 -5.92 4.30
CA ASP A 154 -14.48 -4.90 4.92
C ASP A 154 -15.25 -4.07 5.98
N SER A 155 -14.76 -2.90 6.38
CA SER A 155 -15.40 -2.00 7.35
C SER A 155 -16.76 -1.45 6.88
N GLY A 156 -16.98 -1.43 5.56
CA GLY A 156 -18.20 -0.95 4.91
C GLY A 156 -17.87 -0.13 3.67
N VAL A 157 -18.84 0.63 3.18
CA VAL A 157 -18.63 1.56 2.07
C VAL A 157 -19.49 2.80 2.26
N ASP A 158 -18.97 3.96 1.85
CA ASP A 158 -19.79 5.12 1.51
C ASP A 158 -20.21 5.04 0.03
N PRO A 159 -21.42 4.54 -0.28
CA PRO A 159 -21.87 4.38 -1.66
C PRO A 159 -22.15 5.73 -2.35
N SER A 160 -22.25 6.82 -1.58
CA SER A 160 -22.49 8.18 -2.09
C SER A 160 -21.22 8.89 -2.53
N HIS A 161 -20.05 8.28 -2.29
CA HIS A 161 -18.77 8.84 -2.64
C HIS A 161 -18.69 9.15 -4.15
N PRO A 162 -18.17 10.33 -4.57
CA PRO A 162 -18.12 10.73 -5.98
C PRO A 162 -17.39 9.72 -6.86
N TYR A 163 -16.41 9.00 -6.30
CA TYR A 163 -15.65 7.97 -7.02
C TYR A 163 -16.50 6.78 -7.48
N PHE A 164 -17.66 6.53 -6.86
CA PHE A 164 -18.56 5.44 -7.27
C PHE A 164 -19.71 5.93 -8.14
N ARG A 165 -19.80 7.23 -8.42
CA ARG A 165 -20.98 7.82 -9.04
C ARG A 165 -21.08 7.44 -10.51
N GLU A 166 -22.25 6.91 -10.89
CA GLU A 166 -22.57 6.63 -12.29
C GLU A 166 -23.06 7.88 -13.03
N PRO A 167 -22.77 8.03 -14.34
CA PRO A 167 -23.26 9.14 -15.15
C PRO A 167 -24.79 9.32 -15.11
N GLY A 168 -25.54 8.21 -14.98
CA GLY A 168 -27.00 8.18 -14.92
C GLY A 168 -27.63 8.49 -13.55
N GLY A 169 -26.82 8.78 -12.51
CA GLY A 169 -27.33 9.10 -11.17
C GLY A 169 -27.48 7.90 -10.22
N GLY A 170 -26.69 6.85 -10.43
CA GLY A 170 -26.56 5.69 -9.54
C GLY A 170 -25.18 5.60 -8.89
N SER A 171 -24.88 4.44 -8.31
CA SER A 171 -23.59 4.10 -7.71
C SER A 171 -23.11 2.76 -8.26
N ALA A 172 -21.79 2.59 -8.37
CA ALA A 172 -21.14 1.31 -8.60
C ALA A 172 -21.49 0.28 -7.52
N VAL A 173 -21.87 0.74 -6.32
CA VAL A 173 -22.34 -0.11 -5.21
C VAL A 173 -23.78 -0.53 -5.44
N VAL A 174 -23.96 -1.72 -6.03
CA VAL A 174 -25.28 -2.30 -6.36
C VAL A 174 -25.95 -2.97 -5.15
N ALA A 175 -25.16 -3.39 -4.17
CA ALA A 175 -25.66 -3.92 -2.91
C ALA A 175 -24.77 -3.49 -1.73
N ASN A 176 -25.41 -3.05 -0.64
CA ASN A 176 -24.74 -2.69 0.61
C ASN A 176 -25.33 -3.52 1.74
N LEU A 177 -24.48 -4.27 2.43
CA LEU A 177 -24.84 -5.21 3.49
C LEU A 177 -24.04 -4.93 4.76
N LYS A 178 -24.58 -5.39 5.89
CA LYS A 178 -23.92 -5.29 7.19
C LYS A 178 -24.06 -6.58 7.97
N SER A 179 -22.94 -7.08 8.46
CA SER A 179 -22.88 -8.14 9.46
C SER A 179 -23.23 -7.56 10.83
N VAL A 180 -24.25 -8.13 11.44
CA VAL A 180 -24.72 -7.84 12.81
C VAL A 180 -24.56 -9.05 13.72
N CYS A 181 -23.79 -10.06 13.31
CA CYS A 181 -23.65 -11.36 13.99
C CYS A 181 -23.13 -11.26 15.43
N LEU A 182 -22.39 -10.20 15.75
CA LEU A 182 -21.83 -9.94 17.08
C LEU A 182 -22.74 -9.09 17.96
N LEU A 183 -23.83 -8.55 17.40
CA LEU A 183 -24.89 -7.94 18.17
C LEU A 183 -25.79 -9.10 18.59
N GLU A 184 -25.67 -9.57 19.83
CA GLU A 184 -26.50 -10.64 20.44
C GLU A 184 -28.02 -10.31 20.51
N THR A 185 -28.47 -9.42 19.65
CA THR A 185 -29.83 -8.91 19.51
C THR A 185 -30.62 -9.59 18.40
N THR A 186 -29.99 -10.38 17.53
CA THR A 186 -30.67 -11.10 16.45
C THR A 186 -31.13 -12.48 16.90
N THR A 187 -32.41 -12.78 16.70
CA THR A 187 -33.01 -14.09 17.01
C THR A 187 -32.98 -15.06 15.83
N THR A 188 -32.43 -14.64 14.69
CA THR A 188 -32.27 -15.42 13.46
C THR A 188 -30.81 -15.86 13.30
N PRO A 189 -30.56 -17.03 12.69
CA PRO A 189 -29.20 -17.45 12.32
C PRO A 189 -28.63 -16.58 11.18
N ASP A 190 -29.48 -15.98 10.36
CA ASP A 190 -29.08 -15.01 9.35
C ASP A 190 -28.77 -13.67 10.01
N CYS A 191 -27.49 -13.28 9.97
CA CYS A 191 -26.98 -12.08 10.61
C CYS A 191 -26.25 -11.12 9.66
N VAL A 192 -26.28 -11.40 8.35
CA VAL A 192 -25.92 -10.44 7.30
C VAL A 192 -27.20 -9.81 6.75
N VAL A 193 -27.36 -8.51 6.96
CA VAL A 193 -28.58 -7.78 6.59
C VAL A 193 -28.31 -6.77 5.49
N ARG A 194 -29.25 -6.63 4.56
CA ARG A 194 -29.20 -5.58 3.54
C ARG A 194 -29.47 -4.22 4.20
N VAL A 195 -28.66 -3.23 3.83
CA VAL A 195 -28.82 -1.84 4.22
C VAL A 195 -29.21 -1.04 2.97
N PRO A 196 -30.03 0.02 3.06
CA PRO A 196 -30.31 0.86 1.90
C PRO A 196 -29.00 1.37 1.27
N SER A 197 -28.89 1.30 -0.05
CA SER A 197 -27.67 1.62 -0.83
C SER A 197 -27.28 3.10 -0.83
N VAL A 198 -27.96 3.93 -0.02
CA VAL A 198 -27.64 5.35 0.21
C VAL A 198 -27.00 5.58 1.59
N VAL A 199 -27.00 4.56 2.44
CA VAL A 199 -26.47 4.66 3.81
C VAL A 199 -24.99 4.33 3.77
N ASP A 200 -24.19 5.23 4.33
CA ASP A 200 -22.79 4.97 4.64
C ASP A 200 -22.69 3.87 5.72
N THR A 201 -22.15 2.71 5.32
CA THR A 201 -21.91 1.58 6.24
C THR A 201 -20.50 1.58 6.79
N ASP A 202 -19.63 2.47 6.32
CA ASP A 202 -18.23 2.60 6.69
C ASP A 202 -18.08 3.42 7.98
N THR A 203 -18.49 2.84 9.11
CA THR A 203 -18.72 3.60 10.36
C THR A 203 -17.44 4.02 11.09
N LEU A 204 -17.54 5.10 11.87
CA LEU A 204 -16.46 5.80 12.61
C LEU A 204 -15.55 4.96 13.53
N SER A 205 -15.88 3.71 13.85
CA SER A 205 -15.13 2.90 14.82
C SER A 205 -13.83 2.30 14.28
N VAL A 206 -13.73 2.08 12.96
CA VAL A 206 -12.52 1.70 12.15
C VAL A 206 -12.84 1.92 10.66
N GLY A 207 -13.67 2.91 10.37
CA GLY A 207 -14.11 3.14 8.99
C GLY A 207 -13.03 3.80 8.13
N GLY A 208 -13.31 3.84 6.84
CA GLY A 208 -12.51 4.48 5.79
C GLY A 208 -11.77 3.47 4.93
N HIS A 209 -11.45 2.29 5.49
CA HIS A 209 -10.71 1.25 4.79
C HIS A 209 -11.55 0.61 3.68
N GLY A 210 -12.77 0.16 3.97
CA GLY A 210 -13.63 -0.50 2.99
C GLY A 210 -14.05 0.43 1.84
N THR A 211 -14.27 1.72 2.10
CA THR A 211 -14.48 2.72 1.03
C THR A 211 -13.24 2.87 0.15
N HIS A 212 -12.05 2.92 0.74
CA HIS A 212 -10.77 3.04 0.01
C HIS A 212 -10.51 1.81 -0.86
N VAL A 213 -10.64 0.62 -0.27
CA VAL A 213 -10.53 -0.69 -0.95
C VAL A 213 -11.53 -0.79 -2.10
N SER A 214 -12.79 -0.44 -1.87
CA SER A 214 -13.83 -0.46 -2.90
C SER A 214 -13.51 0.48 -4.07
N GLY A 215 -12.91 1.64 -3.78
CA GLY A 215 -12.44 2.58 -4.80
C GLY A 215 -11.32 2.01 -5.66
N ILE A 216 -10.40 1.24 -5.09
CA ILE A 216 -9.33 0.57 -5.84
C ILE A 216 -9.91 -0.52 -6.74
N VAL A 217 -10.94 -1.24 -6.30
CA VAL A 217 -11.60 -2.26 -7.14
C VAL A 217 -12.30 -1.61 -8.34
N ALA A 218 -13.23 -0.69 -8.10
CA ALA A 218 -14.19 -0.26 -9.12
C ALA A 218 -14.50 1.25 -9.12
N GLY A 219 -13.60 2.09 -8.60
CA GLY A 219 -13.70 3.53 -8.73
C GLY A 219 -13.85 3.96 -10.19
N ARG A 220 -14.82 4.81 -10.47
CA ARG A 220 -15.09 5.34 -11.81
C ARG A 220 -14.00 6.34 -12.21
N PRO A 221 -13.65 6.43 -13.50
CA PRO A 221 -12.67 7.40 -13.97
C PRO A 221 -13.07 8.81 -13.54
N THR A 222 -12.22 9.43 -12.73
CA THR A 222 -12.52 10.69 -12.05
C THR A 222 -11.34 11.63 -12.17
N THR A 223 -11.62 12.86 -12.61
CA THR A 223 -10.67 13.98 -12.53
C THR A 223 -10.85 14.68 -11.19
N LEU A 224 -9.79 14.72 -10.39
CA LEU A 224 -9.74 15.42 -9.10
C LEU A 224 -9.63 16.94 -9.30
N ALA A 225 -9.89 17.72 -8.25
CA ALA A 225 -9.88 19.18 -8.34
C ALA A 225 -8.51 19.78 -8.68
N ASP A 226 -7.43 19.05 -8.39
CA ASP A 226 -6.05 19.42 -8.73
C ASP A 226 -5.63 18.97 -10.14
N GLY A 227 -6.53 18.32 -10.90
CA GLY A 227 -6.30 17.82 -12.25
C GLY A 227 -5.85 16.37 -12.35
N GLY A 228 -5.54 15.73 -11.22
CA GLY A 228 -5.15 14.32 -11.19
C GLY A 228 -6.26 13.38 -11.70
N GLN A 229 -5.87 12.27 -12.30
CA GLN A 229 -6.79 11.27 -12.84
C GLN A 229 -6.71 10.00 -12.01
N VAL A 230 -7.85 9.55 -11.49
CA VAL A 230 -7.93 8.32 -10.69
C VAL A 230 -9.02 7.41 -11.26
N GLN A 231 -8.76 6.09 -11.24
CA GLN A 231 -9.75 5.06 -11.55
C GLN A 231 -9.40 3.77 -10.80
N GLY A 232 -10.41 2.96 -10.49
CA GLY A 232 -10.20 1.60 -9.98
C GLY A 232 -9.62 0.68 -11.05
N ALA A 233 -9.17 -0.49 -10.62
CA ALA A 233 -8.64 -1.53 -11.50
C ALA A 233 -9.70 -2.04 -12.49
N ALA A 234 -10.97 -2.12 -12.09
CA ALA A 234 -12.11 -2.51 -12.91
C ALA A 234 -13.24 -1.47 -12.85
N PRO A 235 -13.09 -0.32 -13.57
CA PRO A 235 -14.02 0.79 -13.49
C PRO A 235 -15.41 0.52 -14.09
N GLY A 236 -15.65 -0.62 -14.73
CA GLY A 236 -16.97 -1.09 -15.18
C GLY A 236 -17.61 -2.14 -14.26
N ALA A 237 -16.86 -2.69 -13.30
CA ALA A 237 -17.38 -3.69 -12.37
C ALA A 237 -18.40 -3.08 -11.39
N SER A 238 -19.28 -3.93 -10.86
CA SER A 238 -20.21 -3.60 -9.77
C SER A 238 -19.64 -4.03 -8.42
N LEU A 239 -20.05 -3.33 -7.36
CA LEU A 239 -19.60 -3.59 -5.98
C LEU A 239 -20.75 -4.11 -5.13
N VAL A 240 -20.48 -5.21 -4.43
CA VAL A 240 -21.32 -5.73 -3.34
C VAL A 240 -20.53 -5.55 -2.04
N SER A 241 -20.86 -4.53 -1.26
CA SER A 241 -20.16 -4.28 0.01
C SER A 241 -20.80 -5.06 1.14
N ILE A 242 -19.99 -5.76 1.94
CA ILE A 242 -20.44 -6.44 3.17
C ILE A 242 -19.61 -5.88 4.33
N SER A 243 -20.19 -4.92 5.06
CA SER A 243 -19.60 -4.33 6.25
C SER A 243 -19.55 -5.37 7.38
N THR A 244 -18.37 -5.65 7.92
CA THR A 244 -18.15 -6.57 9.03
C THR A 244 -17.81 -5.86 10.35
N GLY A 245 -17.82 -4.52 10.34
CA GLY A 245 -17.93 -3.66 11.53
C GLY A 245 -16.62 -3.24 12.19
N ALA A 246 -16.75 -2.73 13.43
CA ALA A 246 -15.74 -2.01 14.22
C ALA A 246 -14.49 -2.82 14.61
N VAL A 247 -14.57 -4.14 14.47
CA VAL A 247 -13.48 -5.09 14.69
C VAL A 247 -13.78 -6.24 13.75
N LEU A 248 -12.89 -6.48 12.79
CA LEU A 248 -12.99 -7.63 11.90
C LEU A 248 -12.73 -8.89 12.73
N LEU A 249 -13.77 -9.40 13.40
CA LEU A 249 -13.72 -10.71 14.03
C LEU A 249 -14.06 -11.77 12.99
N ILE A 250 -13.40 -12.92 13.09
CA ILE A 250 -13.50 -14.01 12.13
C ILE A 250 -14.96 -14.46 11.89
N VAL A 251 -15.81 -14.43 12.91
CA VAL A 251 -17.24 -14.78 12.79
C VAL A 251 -17.98 -13.84 11.83
N GLY A 252 -17.68 -12.54 11.86
CA GLY A 252 -18.31 -11.55 10.98
C GLY A 252 -17.86 -11.73 9.53
N ALA A 253 -16.57 -11.97 9.33
CA ALA A 253 -15.95 -12.24 8.02
C ALA A 253 -16.44 -13.55 7.39
N ASP A 254 -16.46 -14.65 8.16
CA ASP A 254 -16.96 -15.94 7.69
C ASP A 254 -18.46 -15.89 7.37
N SER A 255 -19.24 -15.13 8.15
CA SER A 255 -20.66 -14.91 7.83
C SER A 255 -20.86 -14.15 6.52
N ALA A 256 -19.95 -13.22 6.19
CA ALA A 256 -19.97 -12.52 4.91
C ALA A 256 -19.60 -13.45 3.75
N LEU A 257 -18.55 -14.27 3.89
CA LEU A 257 -18.17 -15.29 2.90
C LEU A 257 -19.31 -16.29 2.68
N ASN A 258 -19.96 -16.76 3.75
CA ASN A 258 -21.13 -17.62 3.65
C ASN A 258 -22.29 -16.92 2.94
N TRP A 259 -22.55 -15.64 3.23
CA TRP A 259 -23.58 -14.90 2.52
C TRP A 259 -23.28 -14.81 1.02
N VAL A 260 -22.02 -14.58 0.63
CA VAL A 260 -21.63 -14.61 -0.79
C VAL A 260 -21.88 -15.99 -1.38
N LEU A 261 -21.47 -17.07 -0.71
CA LEU A 261 -21.68 -18.44 -1.19
C LEU A 261 -23.16 -18.74 -1.48
N GLU A 262 -24.07 -18.23 -0.65
CA GLU A 262 -25.51 -18.45 -0.82
C GLU A 262 -26.18 -17.51 -1.84
N ASN A 263 -25.51 -16.40 -2.25
CA ASN A 263 -26.15 -15.33 -3.02
C ASN A 263 -25.35 -14.86 -4.26
N HIS A 264 -24.19 -15.44 -4.55
CA HIS A 264 -23.28 -14.92 -5.59
C HIS A 264 -23.92 -14.85 -6.98
N GLU A 265 -24.83 -15.77 -7.34
CA GLU A 265 -25.51 -15.74 -8.65
C GLU A 265 -26.46 -14.55 -8.81
N ALA A 266 -27.11 -14.11 -7.71
CA ALA A 266 -28.13 -13.07 -7.72
C ALA A 266 -28.05 -12.17 -6.46
N PRO A 267 -26.96 -11.40 -6.30
CA PRO A 267 -26.64 -10.72 -5.03
C PRO A 267 -27.60 -9.57 -4.68
N CYS A 268 -28.43 -9.12 -5.63
CA CYS A 268 -29.50 -8.15 -5.38
C CYS A 268 -30.88 -8.77 -5.14
N GLY A 269 -30.96 -10.10 -5.09
CA GLY A 269 -32.19 -10.85 -4.86
C GLY A 269 -32.90 -11.30 -6.14
N ALA A 270 -33.84 -12.21 -5.96
CA ALA A 270 -34.60 -12.81 -7.07
C ALA A 270 -35.35 -11.75 -7.88
N GLY A 271 -35.25 -11.85 -9.22
CA GLY A 271 -35.94 -10.95 -10.15
C GLY A 271 -35.22 -9.64 -10.45
N VAL A 272 -34.05 -9.38 -9.83
CA VAL A 272 -33.16 -8.30 -10.27
C VAL A 272 -32.31 -8.82 -11.45
N PRO A 273 -32.39 -8.20 -12.64
CA PRO A 273 -31.63 -8.63 -13.80
C PRO A 273 -30.10 -8.53 -13.62
N ALA A 274 -29.35 -9.44 -14.23
CA ALA A 274 -27.89 -9.49 -14.13
C ALA A 274 -27.17 -8.30 -14.81
N ASP A 275 -27.83 -7.61 -15.76
CA ASP A 275 -27.33 -6.35 -16.33
C ASP A 275 -27.48 -5.16 -15.36
N VAL A 276 -28.36 -5.27 -14.35
CA VAL A 276 -28.52 -4.28 -13.27
C VAL A 276 -27.64 -4.63 -12.08
N CYS A 277 -27.55 -5.91 -11.73
CA CYS A 277 -26.77 -6.41 -10.61
C CYS A 277 -26.10 -7.73 -11.00
N PRO A 278 -24.90 -7.66 -11.59
CA PRO A 278 -24.19 -8.84 -12.08
C PRO A 278 -23.85 -9.83 -10.97
N PRO A 279 -23.60 -11.12 -11.30
CA PRO A 279 -23.19 -12.10 -10.30
C PRO A 279 -21.85 -11.73 -9.67
N ILE A 280 -21.67 -12.08 -8.40
CA ILE A 280 -20.38 -12.00 -7.72
C ILE A 280 -19.50 -13.11 -8.29
N LYS A 281 -18.33 -12.72 -8.82
CA LYS A 281 -17.30 -13.67 -9.28
C LYS A 281 -16.00 -13.55 -8.51
N VAL A 282 -15.89 -12.54 -7.63
CA VAL A 282 -14.68 -12.27 -6.87
C VAL A 282 -15.05 -11.81 -5.46
N THR A 283 -14.36 -12.31 -4.44
CA THR A 283 -14.36 -11.73 -3.09
C THR A 283 -13.01 -11.08 -2.82
N ASN A 284 -13.01 -9.84 -2.35
CA ASN A 284 -11.82 -9.16 -1.85
C ASN A 284 -11.81 -9.14 -0.32
N ASN A 285 -10.73 -9.64 0.27
CA ASN A 285 -10.52 -9.72 1.72
C ASN A 285 -9.22 -9.02 2.09
N SER A 286 -9.31 -7.71 2.34
CA SER A 286 -8.18 -6.85 2.70
C SER A 286 -7.91 -6.85 4.21
N TYR A 287 -7.94 -8.03 4.83
CA TYR A 287 -7.77 -8.21 6.27
C TYR A 287 -7.11 -9.54 6.62
N GLY A 288 -6.53 -9.61 7.81
CA GLY A 288 -5.83 -10.79 8.31
C GLY A 288 -5.25 -10.56 9.71
N PRO A 289 -4.76 -11.60 10.38
CA PRO A 289 -4.07 -11.46 11.66
C PRO A 289 -2.71 -10.77 11.47
N SER A 290 -2.30 -9.97 12.45
CA SER A 290 -0.91 -9.51 12.54
C SER A 290 0.02 -10.64 12.99
N GLY A 291 1.22 -10.69 12.41
CA GLY A 291 2.24 -11.71 12.67
C GLY A 291 2.04 -13.01 11.90
N GLY A 292 1.18 -13.01 10.87
CA GLY A 292 0.81 -14.20 10.12
C GLY A 292 0.07 -15.25 10.97
N GLY A 293 0.35 -16.52 10.71
CA GLY A 293 -0.21 -17.62 11.49
C GLY A 293 -0.08 -18.97 10.80
N GLU A 294 -0.48 -20.02 11.50
CA GLU A 294 -0.56 -21.37 10.94
C GLU A 294 -1.80 -21.48 10.05
N PHE A 295 -1.62 -22.04 8.86
CA PHE A 295 -2.72 -22.40 7.98
C PHE A 295 -3.51 -23.57 8.56
N ASP A 296 -4.79 -23.33 8.86
CA ASP A 296 -5.73 -24.35 9.31
C ASP A 296 -6.65 -24.77 8.15
N PRO A 297 -6.41 -25.92 7.49
CA PRO A 297 -7.25 -26.40 6.39
C PRO A 297 -8.66 -26.80 6.82
N ASP A 298 -8.92 -26.93 8.12
CA ASP A 298 -10.22 -27.29 8.70
C ASP A 298 -11.01 -26.07 9.21
N SER A 299 -10.44 -24.87 9.14
CA SER A 299 -11.12 -23.62 9.52
C SER A 299 -12.37 -23.35 8.67
N ALA A 300 -13.32 -22.60 9.23
CA ALA A 300 -14.56 -22.24 8.52
C ALA A 300 -14.27 -21.38 7.29
N THR A 301 -13.37 -20.39 7.40
CA THR A 301 -12.89 -19.56 6.29
C THR A 301 -12.41 -20.41 5.12
N VAL A 302 -11.55 -21.40 5.37
CA VAL A 302 -11.00 -22.28 4.32
C VAL A 302 -12.09 -23.14 3.67
N LYS A 303 -13.03 -23.66 4.45
CA LYS A 303 -14.18 -24.41 3.89
C LYS A 303 -15.05 -23.55 2.99
N LEU A 304 -15.31 -22.30 3.40
CA LEU A 304 -16.14 -21.35 2.66
C LEU A 304 -15.48 -20.92 1.35
N GLN A 305 -14.20 -20.55 1.36
CA GLN A 305 -13.51 -20.12 0.14
C GLN A 305 -13.33 -21.25 -0.88
N ARG A 306 -13.13 -22.50 -0.41
CA ARG A 306 -13.11 -23.69 -1.29
C ARG A 306 -14.46 -23.96 -1.95
N ALA A 307 -15.55 -23.77 -1.20
CA ALA A 307 -16.90 -23.87 -1.75
C ALA A 307 -17.16 -22.77 -2.78
N LEU A 308 -16.75 -21.53 -2.49
CA LEU A 308 -16.82 -20.40 -3.43
C LEU A 308 -16.04 -20.70 -4.73
N ALA A 309 -14.83 -21.23 -4.64
CA ALA A 309 -14.04 -21.63 -5.79
C ALA A 309 -14.75 -22.72 -6.63
N ALA A 310 -15.41 -23.68 -5.99
CA ALA A 310 -16.20 -24.70 -6.66
C ALA A 310 -17.43 -24.12 -7.40
N GLU A 311 -18.03 -23.05 -6.87
CA GLU A 311 -19.13 -22.29 -7.50
C GLU A 311 -18.63 -21.21 -8.50
N GLY A 312 -17.33 -21.22 -8.80
CA GLY A 312 -16.73 -20.33 -9.80
C GLY A 312 -16.48 -18.90 -9.30
N VAL A 313 -16.30 -18.70 -8.00
CA VAL A 313 -15.95 -17.41 -7.36
C VAL A 313 -14.50 -17.44 -6.89
N VAL A 314 -13.68 -16.48 -7.33
CA VAL A 314 -12.28 -16.31 -6.90
C VAL A 314 -12.23 -15.57 -5.56
N THR A 315 -11.34 -15.99 -4.66
CA THR A 315 -11.11 -15.32 -3.37
C THR A 315 -9.72 -14.70 -3.34
N VAL A 316 -9.66 -13.39 -3.12
CA VAL A 316 -8.42 -12.62 -3.05
C VAL A 316 -8.18 -12.17 -1.61
N TRP A 317 -6.97 -12.42 -1.10
CA TRP A 317 -6.50 -12.08 0.22
C TRP A 317 -5.29 -11.15 0.15
N ALA A 318 -5.28 -10.14 1.02
CA ALA A 318 -4.06 -9.39 1.32
C ALA A 318 -3.04 -10.31 2.03
N ALA A 319 -1.77 -10.27 1.63
CA ALA A 319 -0.73 -11.14 2.21
C ALA A 319 -0.38 -10.78 3.66
N GLY A 320 -0.63 -9.55 4.12
CA GLY A 320 -0.32 -9.06 5.46
C GLY A 320 0.72 -7.92 5.44
N ASN A 321 0.86 -7.20 6.56
CA ASN A 321 1.68 -5.97 6.64
C ASN A 321 2.83 -6.05 7.68
N ASP A 322 3.30 -7.25 8.02
CA ASP A 322 4.33 -7.49 9.05
C ASP A 322 5.76 -7.65 8.49
N GLY A 323 5.95 -7.54 7.16
CA GLY A 323 7.25 -7.68 6.51
C GLY A 323 7.87 -9.08 6.65
N GLY A 324 9.06 -9.15 7.24
CA GLY A 324 9.81 -10.40 7.49
C GLY A 324 11.03 -10.57 6.59
N ASP A 325 11.92 -11.49 6.91
CA ASP A 325 13.14 -11.79 6.11
C ASP A 325 13.10 -13.17 5.44
N GLY A 326 11.98 -13.88 5.58
CA GLY A 326 11.77 -15.24 5.09
C GLY A 326 12.20 -16.35 6.06
N ALA A 327 12.69 -16.02 7.27
CA ALA A 327 13.00 -17.03 8.28
C ALA A 327 11.75 -17.74 8.83
N THR A 328 10.64 -17.02 8.93
CA THR A 328 9.31 -17.51 9.33
C THR A 328 8.25 -16.97 8.37
N SER A 329 7.12 -17.67 8.26
CA SER A 329 5.98 -17.15 7.48
C SER A 329 5.27 -16.09 8.28
N LEU A 330 5.08 -14.91 7.67
CA LEU A 330 4.18 -13.87 8.14
C LEU A 330 2.95 -13.70 7.22
N THR A 331 2.84 -14.55 6.20
CA THR A 331 1.73 -14.53 5.24
C THR A 331 0.40 -14.84 5.91
N ASN A 332 -0.62 -14.09 5.54
CA ASN A 332 -2.00 -14.26 5.97
C ASN A 332 -2.49 -15.70 5.78
N PRO A 333 -2.86 -16.44 6.85
CA PRO A 333 -3.12 -17.88 6.78
C PRO A 333 -4.20 -18.31 5.77
N PRO A 334 -5.38 -17.67 5.66
CA PRO A 334 -6.40 -18.05 4.67
C PRO A 334 -5.90 -18.01 3.21
N GLY A 335 -4.95 -17.11 2.91
CA GLY A 335 -4.33 -16.98 1.60
C GLY A 335 -3.30 -18.07 1.27
N GLN A 336 -2.95 -18.94 2.22
CA GLN A 336 -2.02 -20.06 1.99
C GLN A 336 -2.73 -21.33 1.45
N ASP A 337 -4.04 -21.28 1.21
CA ASP A 337 -4.81 -22.43 0.71
C ASP A 337 -4.45 -22.74 -0.75
N PRO A 338 -3.96 -23.94 -1.07
CA PRO A 338 -3.53 -24.30 -2.42
C PRO A 338 -4.69 -24.57 -3.40
N THR A 339 -5.93 -24.26 -3.01
CA THR A 339 -7.11 -24.47 -3.86
C THR A 339 -7.12 -23.46 -4.99
N GLY A 340 -7.33 -23.93 -6.22
CA GLY A 340 -7.36 -23.08 -7.41
C GLY A 340 -8.38 -21.95 -7.29
N GLY A 341 -7.95 -20.70 -7.44
CA GLY A 341 -8.78 -19.51 -7.29
C GLY A 341 -8.72 -18.84 -5.92
N ILE A 342 -7.86 -19.31 -5.01
CA ILE A 342 -7.51 -18.57 -3.79
C ILE A 342 -6.18 -17.87 -4.02
N LEU A 343 -6.16 -16.54 -3.92
CA LEU A 343 -4.99 -15.71 -4.27
C LEU A 343 -4.52 -14.91 -3.06
N SER A 344 -3.24 -15.03 -2.71
CA SER A 344 -2.56 -14.19 -1.73
C SER A 344 -1.70 -13.14 -2.42
N VAL A 345 -1.90 -11.87 -2.06
CA VAL A 345 -1.35 -10.72 -2.80
C VAL A 345 -0.37 -9.91 -1.96
N ALA A 346 0.89 -9.89 -2.41
CA ALA A 346 1.96 -9.04 -1.87
C ALA A 346 1.86 -7.59 -2.39
N SER A 347 2.47 -6.66 -1.67
CA SER A 347 2.49 -5.25 -2.04
C SER A 347 3.72 -4.90 -2.87
N PHE A 348 3.47 -4.27 -4.01
CA PHE A 348 4.45 -3.67 -4.89
C PHE A 348 4.36 -2.14 -4.78
N PHE A 349 5.52 -1.48 -4.84
CA PHE A 349 5.64 -0.03 -4.90
C PHE A 349 6.28 0.37 -6.22
N ASP A 350 5.52 1.07 -7.06
CA ASP A 350 5.98 1.58 -8.35
C ASP A 350 6.86 2.84 -8.22
N GLN A 351 7.11 3.29 -6.99
CA GLN A 351 7.89 4.48 -6.64
C GLN A 351 7.35 5.76 -7.27
N GLY A 352 6.03 5.83 -7.50
CA GLY A 352 5.37 6.98 -8.14
C GLY A 352 5.66 7.10 -9.64
N THR A 353 6.33 6.11 -10.25
CA THR A 353 6.76 6.19 -11.65
C THR A 353 5.75 5.59 -12.63
N GLY A 354 4.85 4.72 -12.16
CA GLY A 354 4.00 3.88 -13.01
C GLY A 354 4.75 2.88 -13.86
N THR A 355 6.05 2.75 -13.63
CA THR A 355 6.84 1.71 -14.25
C THR A 355 6.61 0.39 -13.53
N ARG A 356 7.01 -0.67 -14.21
CA ARG A 356 6.87 -2.04 -13.73
C ARG A 356 8.13 -2.52 -13.01
N ASP A 357 9.18 -1.70 -13.01
CA ASP A 357 10.50 -1.96 -12.39
C ASP A 357 10.61 -1.31 -11.01
N GLY A 358 9.53 -1.39 -10.24
CA GLY A 358 9.47 -0.93 -8.86
C GLY A 358 10.02 -1.96 -7.87
N VAL A 359 9.66 -1.79 -6.61
CA VAL A 359 10.18 -2.56 -5.48
C VAL A 359 9.08 -3.33 -4.76
N VAL A 360 9.44 -4.40 -4.05
CA VAL A 360 8.50 -5.02 -3.09
C VAL A 360 8.41 -4.11 -1.87
N SER A 361 7.21 -3.80 -1.40
CA SER A 361 7.03 -2.94 -0.22
C SER A 361 7.65 -3.58 1.01
N ASP A 362 8.37 -2.81 1.82
CA ASP A 362 9.09 -3.32 3.00
C ASP A 362 8.17 -3.98 4.03
N TYR A 363 6.94 -3.46 4.18
CA TYR A 363 5.93 -4.01 5.08
C TYR A 363 5.21 -5.24 4.51
N SER A 364 5.35 -5.54 3.22
CA SER A 364 4.65 -6.67 2.60
C SER A 364 5.06 -7.97 3.28
N SER A 365 4.09 -8.70 3.84
CA SER A 365 4.40 -9.94 4.55
C SER A 365 4.97 -10.98 3.62
N ARG A 366 6.02 -11.65 4.10
CA ARG A 366 6.79 -12.64 3.35
C ARG A 366 6.52 -14.04 3.89
N GLY A 367 6.48 -15.02 2.99
CA GLY A 367 6.42 -16.43 3.37
C GLY A 367 7.76 -16.92 3.94
N ALA A 368 7.77 -18.08 4.57
CA ALA A 368 9.02 -18.72 4.96
C ALA A 368 9.74 -19.23 3.71
N ALA A 369 10.98 -18.79 3.46
CA ALA A 369 11.76 -19.18 2.29
C ALA A 369 11.96 -20.70 2.17
N ALA A 370 11.93 -21.43 3.28
CA ALA A 370 12.02 -22.90 3.28
C ALA A 370 10.68 -23.62 3.05
N ALA A 371 9.55 -22.89 2.98
CA ALA A 371 8.21 -23.45 2.87
C ALA A 371 7.38 -22.71 1.79
N PRO A 372 7.51 -23.10 0.51
CA PRO A 372 6.83 -22.43 -0.59
C PRO A 372 5.30 -22.41 -0.53
N SER A 373 4.67 -23.30 0.25
CA SER A 373 3.23 -23.27 0.52
C SER A 373 2.77 -22.03 1.30
N THR A 374 3.70 -21.24 1.82
CA THR A 374 3.41 -20.02 2.60
C THR A 374 3.65 -18.74 1.81
N TRP A 375 4.08 -18.84 0.56
CA TRP A 375 4.47 -17.68 -0.25
C TRP A 375 3.24 -16.98 -0.80
N PRO A 376 3.25 -15.65 -0.98
CA PRO A 376 2.22 -14.97 -1.76
C PRO A 376 2.22 -15.51 -3.20
N ASP A 377 1.07 -15.48 -3.86
CA ASP A 377 0.95 -15.98 -5.23
C ASP A 377 1.53 -14.99 -6.24
N LEU A 378 1.25 -13.72 -6.03
CA LEU A 378 1.68 -12.61 -6.89
C LEU A 378 1.69 -11.30 -6.09
N SER A 379 2.07 -10.22 -6.75
CA SER A 379 2.05 -8.87 -6.19
C SER A 379 1.26 -7.89 -7.06
N ALA A 380 0.78 -6.83 -6.43
CA ALA A 380 0.09 -5.72 -7.08
C ALA A 380 0.39 -4.40 -6.35
N PRO A 381 0.14 -3.24 -6.98
CA PRO A 381 0.39 -1.95 -6.35
C PRO A 381 -0.34 -1.81 -5.02
N GLY A 382 0.40 -1.61 -3.93
CA GLY A 382 -0.15 -1.50 -2.59
C GLY A 382 0.42 -0.34 -1.77
N GLU A 383 1.44 0.36 -2.26
CA GLU A 383 2.07 1.50 -1.59
C GLU A 383 1.75 2.81 -2.30
N ASP A 384 1.45 3.83 -1.51
CA ASP A 384 1.08 5.18 -1.94
C ASP A 384 -0.15 5.23 -2.86
N ILE A 385 -1.13 4.37 -2.57
CA ILE A 385 -2.36 4.24 -3.33
C ILE A 385 -3.38 5.29 -2.86
N THR A 386 -3.59 6.34 -3.65
CA THR A 386 -4.77 7.22 -3.49
C THR A 386 -6.05 6.41 -3.68
N SER A 387 -7.17 6.73 -3.04
CA SER A 387 -8.50 6.18 -3.39
C SER A 387 -9.58 6.98 -2.68
N ALA A 388 -10.85 6.57 -2.84
CA ALA A 388 -11.98 7.13 -2.12
C ALA A 388 -11.78 7.08 -0.61
N CYS A 389 -12.08 8.18 0.05
CA CYS A 389 -11.84 8.30 1.47
C CYS A 389 -12.72 9.41 2.06
N ARG A 390 -13.01 9.35 3.36
CA ARG A 390 -13.68 10.45 4.07
C ARG A 390 -12.81 10.89 5.23
N PRO A 391 -12.48 12.18 5.36
CA PRO A 391 -11.50 12.64 6.34
C PRO A 391 -11.97 12.49 7.79
N TYR A 392 -13.28 12.30 8.01
CA TYR A 392 -13.83 12.01 9.33
C TYR A 392 -13.67 10.55 9.77
N LEU A 393 -13.22 9.65 8.88
CA LEU A 393 -13.06 8.23 9.16
C LEU A 393 -11.62 7.91 9.64
N PRO A 394 -11.43 7.07 10.69
CA PRO A 394 -10.14 6.90 11.34
C PRO A 394 -9.01 6.36 10.46
N ILE A 395 -9.27 5.32 9.65
CA ILE A 395 -8.23 4.73 8.80
C ILE A 395 -7.88 5.70 7.67
N CYS A 396 -8.91 6.36 7.18
CA CYS A 396 -8.79 7.48 6.27
C CYS A 396 -8.01 8.68 6.83
N ALA A 397 -7.81 8.80 8.14
CA ALA A 397 -6.97 9.85 8.73
C ALA A 397 -5.50 9.42 8.89
N THR A 398 -5.16 8.17 8.58
CA THR A 398 -3.77 7.67 8.61
C THR A 398 -2.97 8.11 7.39
N GLY A 399 -3.61 8.16 6.22
CA GLY A 399 -3.09 8.91 5.08
C GLY A 399 -3.17 10.40 5.41
N LEU A 400 -2.07 11.13 5.24
CA LEU A 400 -2.04 12.58 5.51
C LEU A 400 -2.11 13.40 4.22
N ASP A 401 -2.54 12.79 3.12
CA ASP A 401 -2.53 13.33 1.77
C ASP A 401 -3.96 13.43 1.20
N PHE A 402 -4.77 14.27 1.85
CA PHE A 402 -6.15 14.47 1.42
C PHE A 402 -6.23 15.29 0.13
N ARG A 403 -6.91 14.73 -0.88
CA ARG A 403 -7.19 15.36 -2.16
C ARG A 403 -8.67 15.64 -2.33
N ASN A 404 -8.99 16.73 -3.01
CA ASN A 404 -10.36 17.13 -3.28
C ASN A 404 -10.91 16.39 -4.51
N GLY A 405 -12.11 15.85 -4.37
CA GLY A 405 -12.85 15.22 -5.47
C GLY A 405 -13.37 16.23 -6.51
N PRO A 406 -14.13 15.74 -7.51
CA PRO A 406 -14.54 16.53 -8.66
C PRO A 406 -15.55 17.64 -8.33
N GLY A 407 -16.34 17.50 -7.26
CA GLY A 407 -17.37 18.45 -6.88
C GLY A 407 -16.86 19.55 -5.94
N LEU A 408 -17.51 20.72 -5.97
CA LEU A 408 -17.20 21.86 -5.11
C LEU A 408 -17.26 21.55 -3.59
N LEU A 409 -18.02 20.52 -3.21
CA LEU A 409 -18.19 20.09 -1.82
C LEU A 409 -17.41 18.81 -1.48
N ASP A 410 -16.69 18.23 -2.44
CA ASP A 410 -15.93 17.00 -2.28
C ASP A 410 -14.55 17.31 -1.67
N VAL A 411 -14.54 17.94 -0.50
CA VAL A 411 -13.31 18.38 0.17
C VAL A 411 -12.66 17.21 0.91
N GLY A 412 -11.41 16.89 0.55
CA GLY A 412 -10.64 15.79 1.16
C GLY A 412 -11.26 14.41 0.98
N THR A 413 -12.05 14.19 -0.08
CA THR A 413 -12.74 12.93 -0.34
C THR A 413 -11.82 11.86 -0.97
N PHE A 414 -10.56 12.18 -1.22
CA PHE A 414 -9.58 11.19 -1.65
C PHE A 414 -8.39 11.23 -0.70
N ASN A 415 -7.74 10.09 -0.50
CA ASN A 415 -6.53 10.01 0.31
C ASN A 415 -5.63 8.86 -0.10
N THR A 416 -4.34 9.00 0.20
CA THR A 416 -3.27 8.06 -0.11
C THR A 416 -2.94 7.19 1.09
N ILE A 417 -3.04 5.86 0.92
CA ILE A 417 -2.84 4.87 1.97
C ILE A 417 -2.00 3.71 1.40
N SER A 418 -1.20 3.09 2.26
CA SER A 418 -0.31 1.97 1.92
C SER A 418 -0.68 0.71 2.69
N GLY A 419 -0.57 -0.45 2.04
CA GLY A 419 -0.83 -1.77 2.61
C GLY A 419 -1.06 -2.84 1.55
N THR A 420 -0.83 -4.10 1.91
CA THR A 420 -1.32 -5.24 1.10
C THR A 420 -2.84 -5.23 0.94
N SER A 421 -3.54 -4.54 1.85
CA SER A 421 -4.96 -4.19 1.75
C SER A 421 -5.33 -3.38 0.51
N MET A 422 -4.37 -2.64 -0.08
CA MET A 422 -4.52 -1.87 -1.31
C MET A 422 -4.05 -2.68 -2.54
N ALA A 423 -3.15 -3.65 -2.35
CA ALA A 423 -2.71 -4.56 -3.41
C ALA A 423 -3.80 -5.60 -3.79
N ALA A 424 -4.43 -6.23 -2.79
CA ALA A 424 -5.51 -7.20 -3.00
C ALA A 424 -6.64 -6.68 -3.91
N PRO A 425 -7.20 -5.46 -3.72
CA PRO A 425 -8.29 -4.96 -4.57
C PRO A 425 -7.87 -4.67 -6.01
N HIS A 426 -6.59 -4.38 -6.29
CA HIS A 426 -6.11 -4.31 -7.68
C HIS A 426 -6.20 -5.67 -8.37
N VAL A 427 -5.84 -6.76 -7.67
CA VAL A 427 -6.00 -8.13 -8.20
C VAL A 427 -7.48 -8.50 -8.29
N ALA A 428 -8.32 -8.12 -7.32
CA ALA A 428 -9.75 -8.39 -7.38
C ALA A 428 -10.42 -7.72 -8.60
N GLY A 429 -10.06 -6.47 -8.91
CA GLY A 429 -10.50 -5.81 -10.15
C GLY A 429 -9.92 -6.45 -11.40
N THR A 430 -8.66 -6.88 -11.39
CA THR A 430 -8.07 -7.63 -12.52
C THR A 430 -8.82 -8.93 -12.79
N VAL A 431 -9.15 -9.70 -11.75
CA VAL A 431 -9.95 -10.92 -11.85
C VAL A 431 -11.34 -10.63 -12.44
N ALA A 432 -11.98 -9.52 -12.05
CA ALA A 432 -13.26 -9.12 -12.64
C ALA A 432 -13.14 -8.83 -14.15
N GLN A 433 -12.05 -8.19 -14.59
CA GLN A 433 -11.75 -8.02 -16.02
C GLN A 433 -11.54 -9.37 -16.71
N LEU A 434 -10.82 -10.30 -16.10
CA LEU A 434 -10.60 -11.63 -16.70
C LEU A 434 -11.92 -12.41 -16.86
N PHE A 435 -12.84 -12.34 -15.89
CA PHE A 435 -14.19 -12.89 -16.04
C PHE A 435 -15.05 -12.16 -17.08
N GLN A 436 -14.82 -10.86 -17.33
CA GLN A 436 -15.44 -10.18 -18.47
C GLN A 436 -14.87 -10.71 -19.80
N ALA A 437 -13.57 -10.99 -19.84
CA ALA A 437 -12.89 -11.49 -21.04
C ALA A 437 -13.32 -12.92 -21.38
N ASP A 438 -13.40 -13.79 -20.38
CA ASP A 438 -13.93 -15.14 -20.48
C ASP A 438 -14.89 -15.45 -19.30
N PRO A 439 -16.21 -15.28 -19.51
CA PRO A 439 -17.22 -15.57 -18.49
C PRO A 439 -17.31 -17.05 -18.09
N ALA A 440 -16.75 -17.96 -18.89
CA ALA A 440 -16.79 -19.41 -18.65
C ALA A 440 -15.54 -19.92 -17.91
N ALA A 441 -14.50 -19.08 -17.76
CA ALA A 441 -13.28 -19.44 -17.06
C ALA A 441 -13.56 -19.93 -15.63
N THR A 442 -12.81 -20.93 -15.21
CA THR A 442 -12.80 -21.40 -13.82
C THR A 442 -11.85 -20.56 -12.97
N PRO A 443 -12.04 -20.50 -11.64
CA PRO A 443 -11.12 -19.80 -10.74
C PRO A 443 -9.66 -20.28 -10.86
N ALA A 444 -9.45 -21.57 -11.13
CA ALA A 444 -8.12 -22.14 -11.34
C ALA A 444 -7.47 -21.68 -12.67
N GLU A 445 -8.25 -21.53 -13.75
CA GLU A 445 -7.75 -20.99 -15.02
C GLU A 445 -7.38 -19.52 -14.90
N ILE A 446 -8.19 -18.74 -14.15
CA ILE A 446 -7.88 -17.34 -13.82
C ILE A 446 -6.57 -17.24 -13.03
N GLU A 447 -6.42 -18.04 -11.97
CA GLU A 447 -5.18 -18.10 -11.19
C GLU A 447 -3.98 -18.46 -12.08
N ALA A 448 -4.12 -19.48 -12.92
CA ALA A 448 -3.03 -19.93 -13.80
C ALA A 448 -2.63 -18.84 -14.81
N ALA A 449 -3.60 -18.13 -15.40
CA ALA A 449 -3.35 -17.02 -16.29
C ALA A 449 -2.57 -15.91 -15.57
N LEU A 450 -2.98 -15.51 -14.37
CA LEU A 450 -2.30 -14.50 -13.56
C LEU A 450 -0.85 -14.90 -13.21
N LYS A 451 -0.66 -16.11 -12.64
CA LYS A 451 0.64 -16.58 -12.16
C LYS A 451 1.64 -16.86 -13.28
N SER A 452 1.17 -17.32 -14.44
CA SER A 452 2.05 -17.61 -15.58
C SER A 452 2.52 -16.37 -16.34
N THR A 453 1.78 -15.25 -16.24
CA THR A 453 2.00 -14.04 -17.04
C THR A 453 2.46 -12.83 -16.24
N ALA A 454 2.49 -12.93 -14.91
CA ALA A 454 3.00 -11.88 -14.03
C ALA A 454 4.38 -11.37 -14.47
N TYR A 455 4.57 -10.05 -14.40
CA TYR A 455 5.82 -9.39 -14.74
C TYR A 455 6.83 -9.51 -13.60
N ARG A 456 8.00 -10.02 -13.94
CA ARG A 456 9.06 -10.34 -12.98
C ARG A 456 9.99 -9.14 -12.81
N TYR A 457 9.67 -8.28 -11.85
CA TYR A 457 10.54 -7.16 -11.47
C TYR A 457 11.73 -7.64 -10.62
N THR A 458 12.82 -6.89 -10.70
CA THR A 458 14.13 -7.36 -10.21
C THR A 458 14.30 -7.26 -8.70
N ASP A 459 13.71 -6.25 -8.07
CA ASP A 459 13.89 -5.96 -6.64
C ASP A 459 13.26 -7.03 -5.74
N GLY A 460 13.89 -7.31 -4.57
CA GLY A 460 13.49 -8.37 -3.65
C GLY A 460 14.28 -9.66 -3.85
N ALA A 461 13.74 -10.77 -3.37
CA ALA A 461 14.35 -12.09 -3.46
C ALA A 461 14.47 -12.57 -4.91
N ALA A 462 15.47 -13.42 -5.16
CA ALA A 462 15.62 -14.09 -6.44
C ALA A 462 14.43 -15.02 -6.69
N TYR A 463 13.95 -15.05 -7.93
CA TYR A 463 12.95 -16.03 -8.33
C TYR A 463 13.55 -17.44 -8.40
N GLU A 464 12.75 -18.42 -7.99
CA GLU A 464 13.03 -19.84 -8.15
C GLU A 464 11.83 -20.58 -8.75
N THR A 465 12.05 -21.79 -9.24
CA THR A 465 10.98 -22.61 -9.83
C THR A 465 10.37 -23.52 -8.79
N VAL A 466 9.10 -23.27 -8.44
CA VAL A 466 8.30 -24.07 -7.50
C VAL A 466 6.97 -24.41 -8.15
N GLY A 467 6.57 -25.69 -8.12
CA GLY A 467 5.23 -26.09 -8.57
C GLY A 467 4.92 -25.76 -10.03
N GLY A 468 5.94 -25.59 -10.88
CA GLY A 468 5.77 -25.19 -12.29
C GLY A 468 5.75 -23.68 -12.52
N TYR A 469 5.83 -22.86 -11.48
CA TYR A 469 5.87 -21.40 -11.56
C TYR A 469 7.26 -20.86 -11.19
N VAL A 470 7.63 -19.73 -11.79
CA VAL A 470 8.80 -18.94 -11.40
C VAL A 470 8.30 -17.92 -10.36
N THR A 471 8.66 -18.13 -9.10
CA THR A 471 8.07 -17.44 -7.93
C THR A 471 9.12 -17.16 -6.85
N SER A 472 8.74 -16.42 -5.81
CA SER A 472 9.62 -16.00 -4.71
C SER A 472 8.80 -15.76 -3.44
N PHE A 473 9.44 -15.88 -2.28
CA PHE A 473 8.75 -15.86 -0.98
C PHE A 473 8.21 -14.49 -0.56
N ASP A 474 8.65 -13.42 -1.21
CA ASP A 474 8.34 -12.02 -0.87
C ASP A 474 7.37 -11.36 -1.85
N LYS A 475 7.37 -11.77 -3.13
CA LYS A 475 6.56 -11.16 -4.20
C LYS A 475 5.84 -12.14 -5.13
N GLY A 476 5.86 -13.43 -4.81
CA GLY A 476 5.20 -14.46 -5.60
C GLY A 476 5.75 -14.52 -7.02
N THR A 477 4.88 -14.71 -8.01
CA THR A 477 5.25 -14.76 -9.44
C THR A 477 5.59 -13.40 -10.05
N GLY A 478 5.41 -12.30 -9.29
CA GLY A 478 5.71 -10.94 -9.74
C GLY A 478 4.47 -10.05 -9.81
N LEU A 479 4.59 -8.92 -10.51
CA LEU A 479 3.55 -7.91 -10.65
C LEU A 479 2.46 -8.37 -11.62
N VAL A 480 1.20 -8.27 -11.22
CA VAL A 480 0.05 -8.59 -12.07
C VAL A 480 0.08 -7.84 -13.42
N ASP A 481 -0.27 -8.53 -14.51
CA ASP A 481 -0.34 -7.98 -15.87
C ASP A 481 -1.71 -8.30 -16.49
N VAL A 482 -2.61 -7.31 -16.54
CA VAL A 482 -3.99 -7.53 -17.01
C VAL A 482 -4.02 -7.99 -18.47
N VAL A 483 -3.20 -7.36 -19.33
CA VAL A 483 -3.21 -7.63 -20.78
C VAL A 483 -2.66 -9.03 -21.04
N ALA A 484 -1.50 -9.36 -20.47
CA ALA A 484 -0.88 -10.67 -20.68
C ALA A 484 -1.75 -11.81 -20.10
N ALA A 485 -2.34 -11.62 -18.93
CA ALA A 485 -3.26 -12.60 -18.35
C ALA A 485 -4.50 -12.80 -19.23
N THR A 486 -5.07 -11.72 -19.78
CA THR A 486 -6.23 -11.81 -20.69
C THR A 486 -5.88 -12.56 -21.98
N GLU A 487 -4.73 -12.26 -22.59
CA GLU A 487 -4.24 -12.96 -23.78
C GLU A 487 -4.03 -14.46 -23.51
N ALA A 488 -3.42 -14.81 -22.37
CA ALA A 488 -3.20 -16.20 -21.99
C ALA A 488 -4.51 -16.96 -21.73
N LEU A 489 -5.49 -16.30 -21.11
CA LEU A 489 -6.79 -16.90 -20.79
C LEU A 489 -7.62 -17.16 -22.05
N THR A 490 -7.62 -16.22 -23.00
CA THR A 490 -8.48 -16.27 -24.19
C THR A 490 -7.85 -16.97 -25.40
N ALA A 491 -6.59 -17.41 -25.30
CA ALA A 491 -5.90 -18.14 -26.36
C ALA A 491 -6.21 -19.65 -26.42
N GLY A 492 -6.89 -20.20 -25.40
CA GLY A 492 -7.36 -21.59 -25.33
C GLY A 492 -8.70 -21.80 -26.03
#